data_AF-A0A7Y4VD13-F1
#
_entry.id   AF-A0A7Y4VD13-F1
#
_cell.length_a   1.000
_cell.length_b   1.000
_cell.length_c   1.000
_cell.angle_alpha   90.00
_cell.angle_beta   90.00
_cell.angle_gamma   90.00
#
_symmetry.space_group_name_H-M   'P 1'
#
loop_
_entity.id
_entity.type
_entity.pdbx_description
1 polymer ?
#
loop_
_entity_poly.entity_id
_entity_poly.type
_entity_poly.pdbx_seq_one_letter_code
_entity_poly.pdbx_strand_id
1 'polypeptide(L)'
;MKIRQWEIYKARPPGFEKDHWFVIVSGQERCDEARQLLVNGLACWTLRGDVRKSEVRLNGADGFQSATVCQSDFLYSLPKSGLHSPLGSVG
;
A
#
# COMPACT_ATOMS: atom_id res chain seq x y z
N MET A 1 3.04 -14.84 -7.16
CA MET A 1 2.09 -14.13 -6.27
C MET A 1 1.08 -13.42 -7.13
N LYS A 2 -0.23 -13.50 -6.82
CA LYS A 2 -1.26 -12.75 -7.54
C LYS A 2 -1.60 -11.50 -6.74
N ILE A 3 -1.24 -10.34 -7.26
CA ILE A 3 -1.50 -9.03 -6.62
C ILE A 3 -2.93 -8.63 -6.97
N ARG A 4 -3.71 -8.19 -5.98
CA ARG A 4 -5.05 -7.62 -6.22
C ARG A 4 -5.10 -6.13 -5.91
N GLN A 5 -6.00 -5.44 -6.59
CA GLN A 5 -6.35 -4.07 -6.23
C GLN A 5 -6.87 -4.04 -4.79
N TRP A 6 -6.51 -2.97 -4.07
CA TRP A 6 -6.83 -2.72 -2.66
C TRP A 6 -6.16 -3.62 -1.64
N GLU A 7 -5.33 -4.59 -2.07
CA GLU A 7 -4.50 -5.36 -1.15
C GLU A 7 -3.37 -4.50 -0.56
N ILE A 8 -2.94 -4.89 0.64
CA ILE A 8 -1.90 -4.23 1.40
C ILE A 8 -0.64 -5.11 1.43
N TYR A 9 0.48 -4.55 1.01
CA TYR A 9 1.79 -5.21 0.97
C TYR A 9 2.87 -4.38 1.63
N LYS A 10 3.94 -5.03 2.10
CA LYS A 10 5.20 -4.33 2.36
C LYS A 10 6.00 -4.16 1.09
N ALA A 11 6.68 -3.02 1.01
CA ALA A 11 7.70 -2.74 0.02
C ALA A 11 8.71 -1.74 0.58
N ARG A 12 9.86 -1.61 -0.10
CA ARG A 12 10.86 -0.56 0.15
C ARG A 12 11.27 0.09 -1.17
N PRO A 13 10.50 1.06 -1.69
CA PRO A 13 10.88 1.79 -2.89
C PRO A 13 12.09 2.71 -2.60
N PRO A 14 12.76 3.23 -3.65
CA PRO A 14 13.88 4.16 -3.49
C PRO A 14 13.51 5.35 -2.59
N GLY A 15 14.43 5.73 -1.68
CA GLY A 15 14.23 6.81 -0.71
C GLY A 15 13.64 6.37 0.63
N PHE A 16 13.22 5.11 0.78
CA PHE A 16 12.75 4.57 2.05
C PHE A 16 13.88 3.84 2.78
N GLU A 17 14.11 4.18 4.04
CA GLU A 17 15.14 3.54 4.87
C GLU A 17 14.78 2.11 5.27
N LYS A 18 13.49 1.81 5.37
CA LYS A 18 12.95 0.51 5.82
C LYS A 18 11.71 0.11 5.01
N ASP A 19 11.18 -1.08 5.25
CA ASP A 19 9.92 -1.51 4.63
C ASP A 19 8.75 -0.70 5.20
N HIS A 20 7.84 -0.31 4.30
CA HIS A 20 6.59 0.37 4.64
C HIS A 20 5.41 -0.39 4.05
N TRP A 21 4.24 -0.16 4.64
CA TRP A 21 2.98 -0.69 4.14
C TRP A 21 2.47 0.16 3.00
N PHE A 22 1.94 -0.49 1.96
CA PHE A 22 1.35 0.16 0.80
C PHE A 22 0.01 -0.48 0.44
N VAL A 23 -1.00 0.34 0.21
CA VAL A 23 -2.27 -0.09 -0.42
C VAL A 23 -2.09 -0.03 -1.92
N ILE A 24 -2.32 -1.13 -2.63
CA ILE A 24 -2.24 -1.17 -4.10
C ILE A 24 -3.49 -0.54 -4.69
N VAL A 25 -3.32 0.50 -5.50
CA VAL A 25 -4.44 1.25 -6.10
C VAL A 25 -4.50 1.15 -7.62
N SER A 26 -3.51 0.51 -8.26
CA SER A 26 -3.58 0.12 -9.66
C SER A 26 -4.85 -0.71 -9.94
N GLY A 27 -5.50 -0.45 -11.08
CA GLY A 27 -6.58 -1.31 -11.57
C GLY A 27 -6.14 -2.77 -11.72
N GLN A 28 -7.07 -3.70 -11.52
CA GLN A 28 -6.79 -5.13 -11.51
C GLN A 28 -6.16 -5.60 -12.82
N GLU A 29 -6.52 -4.99 -13.95
CA GLU A 29 -5.94 -5.24 -15.28
C GLU A 29 -4.42 -4.98 -15.31
N ARG A 30 -3.94 -3.93 -14.64
CA ARG A 30 -2.49 -3.66 -14.51
C ARG A 30 -1.84 -4.62 -13.55
N CYS A 31 -2.53 -5.01 -12.47
CA CYS A 31 -2.02 -5.99 -11.51
C CYS A 31 -1.81 -7.36 -12.20
N ASP A 32 -2.73 -7.78 -13.06
CA ASP A 32 -2.69 -9.06 -13.77
C ASP A 32 -1.80 -9.05 -15.02
N GLU A 33 -1.55 -7.90 -15.68
CA GLU A 33 -0.68 -7.82 -16.85
C GLU A 33 0.80 -8.04 -16.48
N ALA A 34 1.37 -9.15 -16.97
CA ALA A 34 2.74 -9.59 -16.65
C ALA A 34 3.82 -8.64 -17.18
N ARG A 35 3.56 -7.92 -18.29
CA ARG A 35 4.51 -6.94 -18.84
C ARG A 35 4.55 -5.63 -18.06
N GLN A 36 3.52 -5.34 -17.28
CA GLN A 36 3.51 -4.18 -16.38
C GLN A 36 4.23 -4.56 -15.09
N LEU A 37 5.52 -4.21 -14.99
CA LEU A 37 6.37 -4.58 -13.85
C LEU A 37 6.12 -3.74 -12.60
N LEU A 38 5.37 -2.64 -12.74
CA LEU A 38 5.13 -1.65 -11.70
C LEU A 38 3.64 -1.52 -11.38
N VAL A 39 3.33 -1.33 -10.10
CA VAL A 39 2.00 -0.98 -9.61
C VAL A 39 2.07 0.30 -8.77
N ASN A 40 0.96 1.04 -8.72
CA ASN A 40 0.84 2.22 -7.90
C ASN A 40 0.37 1.83 -6.51
N GLY A 41 1.01 2.40 -5.49
CA GLY A 41 0.61 2.22 -4.09
C GLY A 41 0.58 3.52 -3.31
N LEU A 42 -0.29 3.56 -2.31
CA LEU A 42 -0.35 4.63 -1.30
C LEU A 42 0.42 4.18 -0.08
N ALA A 43 1.41 4.96 0.37
CA ALA A 43 2.18 4.62 1.56
C ALA A 43 1.34 4.81 2.82
N CYS A 44 1.59 3.94 3.81
CA CYS A 44 0.88 3.94 5.08
C CYS A 44 1.83 3.95 6.28
N TRP A 45 1.42 4.63 7.35
CA TRP A 45 2.18 4.79 8.59
C TRP A 45 1.28 4.62 9.80
N THR A 46 1.84 4.14 10.90
CA THR A 46 1.15 4.18 12.19
C THR A 46 0.75 5.62 12.50
N LEU A 47 -0.54 5.82 12.79
CA LEU A 47 -1.09 7.13 13.13
C LEU A 47 -0.40 7.68 14.38
N ARG A 48 0.09 8.93 14.28
CA ARG A 48 0.64 9.69 15.41
C ARG A 48 -0.05 11.05 15.43
N GLY A 49 -0.92 11.27 16.41
CA GLY A 49 -1.72 12.50 16.52
C GLY A 49 -2.96 12.47 15.61
N ASP A 50 -3.29 13.62 15.05
CA ASP A 50 -4.50 13.80 14.24
C ASP A 50 -4.28 13.41 12.77
N VAL A 51 -5.35 12.92 12.15
CA VAL A 51 -5.38 12.54 10.73
C VAL A 51 -5.40 13.80 9.87
N ARG A 52 -4.51 13.86 8.88
CA ARG A 52 -4.46 14.98 7.92
C ARG A 52 -5.57 14.84 6.88
N LYS A 53 -5.90 15.95 6.19
CA LYS A 53 -6.92 15.96 5.13
C LYS A 53 -6.61 15.01 3.97
N SER A 54 -5.33 14.78 3.69
CA SER A 54 -4.85 13.86 2.65
C SER A 54 -4.51 12.46 3.19
N GLU A 55 -5.03 12.12 4.35
CA GLU A 55 -4.83 10.81 4.97
C GLU A 55 -6.16 10.09 5.14
N VAL A 56 -6.17 8.80 4.83
CA VAL A 56 -7.29 7.90 5.12
C VAL A 56 -6.88 6.98 6.26
N ARG A 57 -7.70 6.93 7.30
CA ARG A 57 -7.45 6.05 8.46
C ARG A 57 -7.89 4.63 8.15
N LEU A 58 -6.94 3.70 8.24
CA LEU A 58 -7.14 2.26 8.23
C LEU A 58 -7.03 1.68 9.65
N ASN A 59 -7.67 0.54 9.87
CA ASN A 59 -7.78 -0.07 11.19
C ASN A 59 -7.65 -1.61 11.14
N GLY A 60 -8.06 -2.28 12.22
CA GLY A 60 -8.00 -3.74 12.33
C GLY A 60 -8.83 -4.50 11.30
N ALA A 61 -9.88 -3.90 10.75
CA ALA A 61 -10.66 -4.48 9.65
C ALA A 61 -9.80 -4.68 8.38
N ASP A 62 -8.79 -3.83 8.19
CA ASP A 62 -7.85 -3.88 7.06
C ASP A 62 -6.61 -4.74 7.37
N GLY A 63 -6.57 -5.38 8.54
CA GLY A 63 -5.47 -6.24 9.00
C GLY A 63 -4.40 -5.53 9.83
N PHE A 64 -4.51 -4.22 10.08
CA PHE A 64 -3.53 -3.50 10.91
C PHE A 64 -3.75 -3.71 12.41
N GLN A 65 -2.68 -4.05 13.14
CA GLN A 65 -2.71 -4.20 14.60
C GLN A 65 -2.91 -2.87 15.35
N SER A 66 -2.64 -1.74 14.69
CA SER A 66 -2.73 -0.40 15.26
C SER A 66 -3.32 0.57 14.24
N ALA A 67 -3.91 1.67 14.72
CA ALA A 67 -4.43 2.70 13.85
C ALA A 67 -3.34 3.18 12.88
N THR A 68 -3.65 3.11 11.59
CA THR A 68 -2.72 3.40 10.50
C THR A 68 -3.38 4.43 9.60
N VAL A 69 -2.59 5.32 9.01
CA VAL A 69 -3.05 6.27 7.99
C VAL A 69 -2.31 5.99 6.69
N CYS A 70 -3.04 6.05 5.57
CA CYS A 70 -2.44 6.03 4.23
C CYS A 70 -2.59 7.39 3.59
N GLN A 71 -1.49 7.89 3.01
CA GLN A 71 -1.46 9.17 2.32
C GLN A 71 -2.13 9.00 0.95
N SER A 72 -3.29 9.63 0.75
CA SER A 72 -4.13 9.49 -0.43
C SER A 72 -3.82 10.49 -1.56
N ASP A 73 -2.95 11.47 -1.30
CA ASP A 73 -2.56 12.51 -2.27
C ASP A 73 -1.26 12.22 -3.02
N PHE A 74 -0.56 11.12 -2.70
CA PHE A 74 0.74 10.80 -3.31
C PHE A 74 0.88 9.31 -3.60
N LEU A 75 1.27 9.01 -4.84
CA LEU A 75 1.44 7.64 -5.34
C LEU A 75 2.91 7.25 -5.45
N TYR A 76 3.21 6.04 -5.02
CA TYR A 76 4.50 5.40 -5.22
C TYR A 76 4.41 4.37 -6.34
N SER A 77 5.39 4.40 -7.23
CA SER A 77 5.58 3.34 -8.22
C SER A 77 6.38 2.20 -7.60
N LEU A 78 5.74 1.05 -7.41
CA LEU A 78 6.30 -0.11 -6.72
C LEU A 78 6.59 -1.24 -7.71
N PRO A 79 7.82 -1.80 -7.72
CA PRO A 79 8.09 -3.00 -8.49
C PRO A 79 7.31 -4.19 -7.92
N LYS A 80 6.59 -4.93 -8.77
CA LYS A 80 5.84 -6.13 -8.37
C LYS A 80 6.73 -7.16 -7.67
N SER A 81 8.00 -7.26 -8.07
CA SER A 81 9.00 -8.15 -7.47
C SER A 81 9.44 -7.72 -6.06
N GLY A 82 9.20 -6.47 -5.66
CA GLY A 82 9.51 -5.95 -4.34
C GLY A 82 8.35 -5.99 -3.36
N LEU A 83 7.17 -6.48 -3.77
CA LEU A 83 6.03 -6.64 -2.88
C LEU A 83 6.14 -7.94 -2.08
N HIS A 84 5.95 -7.86 -0.77
CA HIS A 84 5.97 -9.03 0.11
C HIS A 84 5.07 -8.80 1.33
N SER A 85 4.97 -9.83 2.18
CA SER A 85 4.22 -9.78 3.45
C SER A 85 2.79 -9.23 3.27
N PRO A 86 1.89 -9.92 2.52
CA PRO A 86 0.51 -9.48 2.39
C PRO A 86 -0.17 -9.38 3.76
N LEU A 87 -0.95 -8.31 3.97
CA LEU A 87 -1.66 -8.08 5.23
C LEU A 87 -3.16 -8.35 5.14
N GLY A 88 -3.77 -8.00 4.00
CA GLY A 88 -5.21 -8.01 3.81
C GLY A 88 -5.61 -7.09 2.67
N SER A 89 -6.86 -6.67 2.63
CA SER A 89 -7.39 -5.70 1.66
C SER A 89 -8.20 -4.63 2.36
N VAL A 90 -8.15 -3.41 1.83
CA VAL A 90 -9.03 -2.32 2.28
C VAL A 90 -10.49 -2.67 1.94
N GLY A 91 -11.38 -2.53 2.92
CA GLY A 91 -12.81 -2.87 2.84
C GLY A 91 -13.76 -1.68 2.95
#